data_AF-A0AAU8ZRJ0-F1
#
_entry.id   AF-A0AAU8ZRJ0-F1
#
_cell.length_a   1.000
_cell.length_b   1.000
_cell.length_c   1.000
_cell.angle_alpha   90.00
_cell.angle_beta   90.00
_cell.angle_gamma   90.00
#
_symmetry.space_group_name_H-M   'P 1'
#
loop_
_entity.id
_entity.type
_entity.pdbx_description
1 polymer ?
#
loop_
_entity_poly.entity_id
_entity_poly.type
_entity_poly.pdbx_seq_one_letter_code
_entity_poly.pdbx_strand_id
1 'polypeptide(L)'
;MKKHIKQTLLSLLCGGLLIHSAAAYELGRVNIELSGEIVAYSCGVEVSQANKKVELGRWALKNFRAAGDKTQSMPFSFQLQNCPPSSAVTFVFSGKKDKQDSSLLAINEGASAAGFVAVEILDSQKNRLPVETKSPKIAMDINGNGQAQFYANYIATGNRPTPGIADADATFMITYD
;
A
#
# COMPACT_ATOMS: atom_id res chain seq x y z
N MET A 1 18.80 -84.49 63.06
CA MET A 1 20.28 -84.49 62.97
C MET A 1 20.73 -85.06 61.64
N LYS A 2 21.15 -84.23 60.68
CA LYS A 2 22.14 -84.59 59.65
C LYS A 2 22.65 -83.30 58.99
N LYS A 3 23.97 -83.13 59.04
CA LYS A 3 24.75 -81.95 58.68
C LYS A 3 24.69 -81.70 57.17
N HIS A 4 24.52 -80.44 56.76
CA HIS A 4 24.76 -80.00 55.39
C HIS A 4 26.19 -79.50 55.21
N ILE A 5 26.73 -79.89 54.06
CA ILE A 5 28.12 -79.88 53.62
C ILE A 5 28.60 -78.46 53.24
N LYS A 6 29.85 -78.17 53.60
CA LYS A 6 30.60 -76.94 53.29
C LYS A 6 31.28 -77.04 51.92
N GLN A 7 31.19 -75.94 51.15
CA GLN A 7 32.26 -75.19 50.42
C GLN A 7 33.14 -75.99 49.42
N THR A 8 33.46 -75.59 48.18
CA THR A 8 34.06 -74.32 47.70
C THR A 8 34.30 -74.37 46.16
N LEU A 9 34.54 -73.18 45.55
CA LEU A 9 35.16 -72.83 44.23
C LEU A 9 34.20 -72.47 43.07
N LEU A 10 33.95 -71.20 42.72
CA LEU A 10 34.76 -70.08 42.19
C LEU A 10 34.74 -70.02 40.64
N SER A 11 33.92 -69.14 40.06
CA SER A 11 34.09 -68.57 38.71
C SER A 11 33.33 -67.24 38.61
N LEU A 12 34.10 -66.16 38.60
CA LEU A 12 33.73 -64.76 38.42
C LEU A 12 33.36 -64.52 36.94
N LEU A 13 32.18 -63.95 36.65
CA LEU A 13 31.97 -63.00 35.54
C LEU A 13 30.59 -62.33 35.72
N CYS A 14 30.55 -61.28 36.53
CA CYS A 14 29.37 -60.42 36.67
C CYS A 14 29.34 -59.49 35.45
N GLY A 15 28.34 -59.65 34.58
CA GLY A 15 28.10 -58.78 33.43
C GLY A 15 27.74 -57.37 33.89
N GLY A 16 28.72 -56.47 33.91
CA GLY A 16 28.51 -55.04 34.07
C GLY A 16 28.53 -54.36 32.71
N LEU A 17 27.38 -54.23 32.06
CA LEU A 17 27.21 -53.27 30.99
C LEU A 17 27.27 -51.87 31.63
N LEU A 18 28.39 -51.17 31.50
CA LEU A 18 28.49 -49.77 31.87
C LEU A 18 27.68 -48.96 30.86
N ILE A 19 26.39 -48.77 31.16
CA ILE A 19 25.56 -47.78 30.48
C ILE A 19 26.10 -46.42 30.90
N HIS A 20 26.96 -45.82 30.08
CA HIS A 20 27.25 -44.39 30.17
C HIS A 20 25.96 -43.66 29.82
N SER A 21 25.20 -43.25 30.84
CA SER A 21 24.18 -42.23 30.67
C SER A 21 24.89 -40.93 30.31
N ALA A 22 24.95 -40.60 29.02
CA ALA A 22 25.26 -39.24 28.59
C ALA A 22 24.13 -38.35 29.14
N ALA A 23 24.37 -37.69 30.27
CA ALA A 23 23.50 -36.64 30.75
C ALA A 23 23.55 -35.52 29.71
N ALA A 24 22.50 -35.39 28.91
CA ALA A 24 22.32 -34.23 28.06
C ALA A 24 22.21 -33.00 28.99
N TYR A 25 23.27 -32.21 29.05
CA TYR A 25 23.26 -30.95 29.76
C TYR A 25 22.60 -29.91 28.84
N GLU A 26 21.49 -29.33 29.31
CA GLU A 26 20.80 -28.26 28.58
C GLU A 26 21.76 -27.06 28.52
N LEU A 27 22.41 -26.85 27.36
CA LEU A 27 23.48 -25.86 27.13
C LEU A 27 23.02 -24.40 27.19
N GLY A 28 21.71 -24.18 27.23
CA GLY A 28 21.11 -22.86 27.29
C GLY A 28 19.63 -22.92 26.95
N ARG A 29 18.82 -22.24 27.77
CA ARG A 29 17.41 -21.99 27.49
C ARG A 29 17.25 -20.49 27.32
N VAL A 30 16.89 -20.06 26.11
CA VAL A 30 16.59 -18.67 25.81
C VAL A 30 15.09 -18.55 25.62
N ASN A 31 14.49 -17.51 26.18
CA ASN A 31 13.09 -17.20 25.93
C ASN A 31 12.98 -16.56 24.54
N ILE A 32 12.20 -17.17 23.65
CA ILE A 32 11.91 -16.62 22.32
C ILE A 32 10.48 -16.09 22.34
N GLU A 33 10.32 -14.80 22.10
CA GLU A 33 9.03 -14.17 21.89
C GLU A 33 8.78 -14.00 20.39
N LEU A 34 7.74 -14.68 19.87
CA LEU A 34 7.32 -14.61 18.48
C LEU A 34 5.95 -13.93 18.43
N SER A 35 5.86 -12.82 17.70
CA SER A 35 4.61 -12.05 17.54
C SER A 35 4.27 -11.89 16.07
N GLY A 36 2.97 -11.86 15.78
CA GLY A 36 2.42 -11.66 14.45
C GLY A 36 0.90 -11.51 14.52
N GLU A 37 0.31 -10.84 13.53
CA GLU A 37 -1.13 -10.65 13.39
C GLU A 37 -1.58 -11.29 12.08
N ILE A 38 -2.64 -12.11 12.14
CA ILE A 38 -3.28 -12.68 10.95
C ILE A 38 -4.57 -11.90 10.70
N VAL A 39 -4.60 -11.12 9.63
CA VAL A 39 -5.79 -10.38 9.20
C VAL A 39 -6.59 -11.18 8.18
N ALA A 40 -7.93 -11.07 8.22
CA ALA A 40 -8.81 -11.78 7.30
C ALA A 40 -8.85 -11.17 5.88
N TYR A 41 -8.49 -9.89 5.74
CA TYR A 41 -8.60 -9.14 4.50
C TYR A 41 -7.40 -8.20 4.31
N SER A 42 -7.03 -7.97 3.05
CA SER A 42 -6.00 -7.02 2.63
C SER A 42 -6.54 -6.19 1.47
N CYS A 43 -7.22 -5.08 1.73
CA CYS A 43 -7.68 -4.19 0.67
C CYS A 43 -6.50 -3.52 0.00
N GLY A 44 -6.33 -3.82 -1.27
CA GLY A 44 -5.30 -3.24 -2.11
C GLY A 44 -5.89 -2.88 -3.46
N VAL A 45 -5.22 -1.94 -4.11
CA VAL A 45 -5.34 -1.81 -5.57
C VAL A 45 -4.65 -3.01 -6.20
N GLU A 46 -5.26 -3.56 -7.24
CA GLU A 46 -4.67 -4.66 -8.01
C GLU A 46 -3.22 -4.33 -8.41
N VAL A 47 -2.27 -5.25 -8.16
CA VAL A 47 -0.82 -5.00 -8.31
C VAL A 47 -0.44 -4.52 -9.72
N SER A 48 -1.20 -4.92 -10.74
CA SER A 48 -1.07 -4.47 -12.12
C SER A 48 -1.31 -2.96 -12.32
N GLN A 49 -1.94 -2.29 -11.35
CA GLN A 49 -2.29 -0.87 -11.35
C GLN A 49 -1.44 -0.05 -10.37
N ALA A 50 -0.40 -0.64 -9.76
CA ALA A 50 0.45 0.04 -8.78
C ALA A 50 1.14 1.29 -9.35
N ASN A 51 1.52 1.25 -10.64
CA ASN A 51 1.98 2.42 -11.40
C ASN A 51 0.95 2.76 -12.47
N LYS A 52 0.17 3.81 -12.23
CA LYS A 52 -0.85 4.30 -13.17
C LYS A 52 -0.30 5.50 -13.94
N LYS A 53 -0.23 5.40 -15.27
CA LYS A 53 -0.01 6.56 -16.14
C LYS A 53 -1.35 7.06 -16.66
N VAL A 54 -1.64 8.35 -16.49
CA VAL A 54 -2.85 8.99 -17.00
C VAL A 54 -2.44 10.03 -18.04
N GLU A 55 -2.81 9.81 -19.30
CA GLU A 55 -2.52 10.73 -20.39
C GLU A 55 -3.53 11.89 -20.39
N LEU A 56 -3.13 13.07 -19.89
CA LEU A 56 -3.98 14.27 -19.86
C LEU A 56 -4.08 14.98 -21.22
N GLY A 57 -3.28 14.55 -22.19
CA GLY A 57 -3.28 15.07 -23.55
C GLY A 57 -2.44 16.34 -23.74
N ARG A 58 -2.51 16.88 -24.97
CA ARG A 58 -1.78 18.08 -25.40
C ARG A 58 -2.76 19.19 -25.71
N TRP A 59 -2.57 20.35 -25.08
CA TRP A 59 -3.51 21.46 -25.17
C TRP A 59 -2.82 22.74 -25.64
N ALA A 60 -3.48 23.48 -26.52
CA ALA A 60 -2.98 24.79 -26.96
C ALA A 60 -3.27 25.84 -25.88
N LEU A 61 -2.38 26.82 -25.70
CA LEU A 61 -2.57 27.89 -24.70
C LEU A 61 -3.89 28.66 -24.87
N LYS A 62 -4.44 28.73 -26.08
CA LYS A 62 -5.75 29.35 -26.34
C LYS A 62 -6.91 28.71 -25.58
N ASN A 63 -6.72 27.50 -25.06
CA ASN A 63 -7.66 26.79 -24.19
C ASN A 63 -7.62 27.31 -22.74
N PHE A 64 -6.63 28.13 -22.38
CA PHE A 64 -6.46 28.72 -21.06
C PHE A 64 -6.39 30.25 -21.18
N ARG A 65 -7.55 30.91 -21.19
CA ARG A 65 -7.72 32.35 -21.33
C ARG A 65 -7.65 33.07 -19.98
N ALA A 66 -8.16 32.45 -18.93
CA ALA A 66 -8.22 33.00 -17.58
C ALA A 66 -7.93 31.93 -16.52
N ALA A 67 -7.56 32.37 -15.31
CA ALA A 67 -7.50 31.49 -14.16
C ALA A 67 -8.85 30.77 -13.95
N GLY A 68 -8.79 29.47 -13.67
CA GLY A 68 -9.96 28.61 -13.56
C GLY A 68 -10.39 27.93 -14.86
N ASP A 69 -9.83 28.31 -16.03
CA ASP A 69 -10.08 27.58 -17.28
C ASP A 69 -9.54 26.16 -17.21
N LYS A 70 -10.34 25.20 -17.70
CA LYS A 70 -10.06 23.77 -17.59
C LYS A 70 -10.02 23.09 -18.95
N THR A 71 -9.19 22.07 -19.06
CA THR A 71 -9.26 21.15 -20.21
C THR A 71 -10.36 20.13 -20.03
N GLN A 72 -10.59 19.31 -21.06
CA GLN A 72 -11.41 18.11 -20.89
C GLN A 72 -10.82 17.20 -19.81
N SER A 73 -11.68 16.66 -18.96
CA SER A 73 -11.28 15.71 -17.92
C SER A 73 -11.11 14.31 -18.50
N MET A 74 -9.98 13.69 -18.19
CA MET A 74 -9.62 12.33 -18.59
C MET A 74 -9.94 11.35 -17.45
N PRO A 75 -10.65 10.25 -17.72
CA PRO A 75 -10.99 9.26 -16.71
C PRO A 75 -9.79 8.40 -16.34
N PHE A 76 -9.70 8.01 -15.07
CA PHE A 76 -8.84 6.93 -14.61
C PHE A 76 -9.48 6.21 -13.44
N SER A 77 -9.19 4.92 -13.28
CA SER A 77 -9.81 4.09 -12.25
C SER A 77 -8.83 3.12 -11.62
N PHE A 78 -9.19 2.66 -10.43
CA PHE A 78 -8.49 1.59 -9.71
C PHE A 78 -9.46 0.47 -9.41
N GLN A 79 -9.01 -0.76 -9.64
CA GLN A 79 -9.72 -1.96 -9.20
C GLN A 79 -9.23 -2.34 -7.82
N LEU A 80 -10.17 -2.53 -6.90
CA LEU A 80 -9.96 -2.91 -5.52
C LEU A 80 -10.36 -4.35 -5.33
N GLN A 81 -9.54 -5.11 -4.63
CA GLN A 81 -9.78 -6.53 -4.34
C GLN A 81 -9.35 -6.84 -2.92
N ASN A 82 -9.88 -7.95 -2.39
CA ASN A 82 -9.55 -8.48 -1.06
C ASN A 82 -9.85 -7.50 0.09
N CYS A 83 -10.77 -6.56 -0.12
CA CYS A 83 -11.28 -5.67 0.92
C CYS A 83 -12.33 -6.41 1.77
N PRO A 84 -12.62 -5.98 3.01
CA PRO A 84 -13.71 -6.56 3.79
C PRO A 84 -15.05 -6.47 3.02
N PRO A 85 -15.86 -7.55 2.96
CA PRO A 85 -17.15 -7.53 2.29
C PRO A 85 -18.09 -6.45 2.85
N SER A 86 -18.90 -5.84 1.99
CA SER A 86 -19.87 -4.79 2.38
C SER A 86 -19.25 -3.62 3.16
N SER A 87 -17.95 -3.36 2.97
CA SER A 87 -17.25 -2.21 3.54
C SER A 87 -17.21 -1.03 2.59
N ALA A 88 -16.61 0.07 3.03
CA ALA A 88 -16.27 1.19 2.18
C ALA A 88 -14.83 1.64 2.44
N VAL A 89 -14.20 2.15 1.40
CA VAL A 89 -12.88 2.78 1.49
C VAL A 89 -12.92 4.19 0.91
N THR A 90 -11.96 5.01 1.29
CA THR A 90 -11.72 6.32 0.68
C THR A 90 -10.29 6.40 0.15
N PHE A 91 -10.10 7.22 -0.88
CA PHE A 91 -8.79 7.55 -1.41
C PHE A 91 -8.35 8.93 -0.94
N VAL A 92 -7.07 9.07 -0.66
CA VAL A 92 -6.40 10.36 -0.47
C VAL A 92 -5.29 10.47 -1.50
N PHE A 93 -5.36 11.47 -2.37
CA PHE A 93 -4.29 11.78 -3.32
C PHE A 93 -3.34 12.80 -2.72
N SER A 94 -2.04 12.52 -2.82
CA SER A 94 -0.99 13.35 -2.26
C SER A 94 0.05 13.67 -3.33
N GLY A 95 0.71 14.82 -3.22
CA GLY A 95 1.71 15.23 -4.20
C GLY A 95 2.18 16.66 -3.97
N LYS A 96 3.05 17.15 -4.85
CA LYS A 96 3.52 18.54 -4.77
C LYS A 96 2.33 19.47 -5.01
N LYS A 97 2.07 20.38 -4.07
CA LYS A 97 0.96 21.34 -4.15
C LYS A 97 1.33 22.51 -5.06
N ASP A 98 0.38 22.95 -5.88
CA ASP A 98 0.53 24.18 -6.66
C ASP A 98 0.70 25.40 -5.73
N LYS A 99 1.50 26.39 -6.18
CA LYS A 99 1.87 27.56 -5.37
C LYS A 99 0.74 28.58 -5.26
N GLN A 100 -0.17 28.61 -6.24
CA GLN A 100 -1.28 29.56 -6.32
C GLN A 100 -2.56 28.96 -5.72
N ASP A 101 -2.77 27.65 -5.87
CA ASP A 101 -3.90 26.92 -5.29
C ASP A 101 -3.45 25.57 -4.73
N SER A 102 -3.28 25.52 -3.40
CA SER A 102 -2.76 24.35 -2.70
C SER A 102 -3.71 23.13 -2.68
N SER A 103 -4.91 23.26 -3.25
CA SER A 103 -5.82 22.13 -3.49
C SER A 103 -5.46 21.32 -4.74
N LEU A 104 -4.54 21.82 -5.58
CA LEU A 104 -4.16 21.24 -6.87
C LEU A 104 -2.76 20.64 -6.83
N LEU A 105 -2.47 19.74 -7.78
CA LEU A 105 -1.14 19.21 -8.02
C LEU A 105 -0.33 20.17 -8.90
N ALA A 106 0.85 20.56 -8.43
CA ALA A 106 1.80 21.35 -9.19
C ALA A 106 2.34 20.58 -10.39
N ILE A 107 2.63 21.32 -11.46
CA ILE A 107 3.47 20.82 -12.53
C ILE A 107 4.89 20.62 -12.01
N ASN A 108 5.52 19.53 -12.44
CA ASN A 108 6.91 19.20 -12.13
C ASN A 108 7.84 20.31 -12.62
N GLU A 109 8.79 20.71 -11.77
CA GLU A 109 9.71 21.80 -12.10
C GLU A 109 10.74 21.37 -13.15
N GLY A 110 11.08 22.28 -14.05
CA GLY A 110 12.07 22.04 -15.11
C GLY A 110 12.18 23.23 -16.06
N ALA A 111 13.28 23.31 -16.82
CA ALA A 111 13.53 24.42 -17.74
C ALA A 111 12.46 24.58 -18.84
N SER A 112 11.73 23.50 -19.14
CA SER A 112 10.65 23.47 -20.12
C SER A 112 9.27 23.31 -19.49
N ALA A 113 9.12 23.49 -18.18
CA ALA A 113 7.85 23.32 -17.49
C ALA A 113 6.83 24.41 -17.87
N ALA A 114 5.56 24.01 -18.02
CA ALA A 114 4.46 24.94 -18.18
C ALA A 114 4.25 25.74 -16.88
N GLY A 115 3.91 27.03 -17.02
CA GLY A 115 3.66 27.93 -15.91
C GLY A 115 2.19 28.34 -15.82
N PHE A 116 1.72 28.63 -14.60
CA PHE A 116 0.33 29.00 -14.29
C PHE A 116 -0.71 27.97 -14.76
N VAL A 117 -0.33 26.70 -14.74
CA VAL A 117 -1.19 25.54 -14.96
C VAL A 117 -0.91 24.56 -13.83
N ALA A 118 -1.92 23.81 -13.43
CA ALA A 118 -1.83 22.73 -12.45
C ALA A 118 -2.71 21.56 -12.90
N VAL A 119 -2.57 20.40 -12.25
CA VAL A 119 -3.45 19.25 -12.43
C VAL A 119 -4.52 19.26 -11.34
N GLU A 120 -5.78 19.22 -11.75
CA GLU A 120 -6.95 19.07 -10.91
C GLU A 120 -7.39 17.60 -10.91
N ILE A 121 -7.60 17.02 -9.73
CA ILE A 121 -8.23 15.71 -9.56
C ILE A 121 -9.70 15.90 -9.24
N LEU A 122 -10.55 15.06 -9.82
CA LEU A 122 -11.98 15.05 -9.62
C LEU A 122 -12.47 13.68 -9.15
N ASP A 123 -13.54 13.68 -8.35
CA ASP A 123 -14.24 12.47 -7.94
C ASP A 123 -15.09 11.86 -9.07
N SER A 124 -15.80 10.77 -8.77
CA SER A 124 -16.66 10.06 -9.75
C SER A 124 -17.82 10.92 -10.28
N GLN A 125 -18.21 11.97 -9.55
CA GLN A 125 -19.24 12.94 -9.93
C GLN A 125 -18.65 14.17 -10.64
N LYS A 126 -17.33 14.18 -10.90
CA LYS A 126 -16.57 15.30 -11.47
C LYS A 126 -16.53 16.55 -10.59
N ASN A 127 -16.76 16.40 -9.28
CA ASN A 127 -16.47 17.47 -8.34
C ASN A 127 -14.97 17.49 -8.04
N ARG A 128 -14.42 18.68 -7.77
CA ARG A 128 -13.02 18.80 -7.36
C ARG A 128 -12.77 17.97 -6.10
N LEU A 129 -11.73 17.15 -6.15
CA LEU A 129 -11.17 16.45 -5.00
C LEU A 129 -9.80 17.08 -4.68
N PRO A 130 -9.73 17.98 -3.68
CA PRO A 130 -8.46 18.56 -3.26
C PRO A 130 -7.44 17.50 -2.85
N VAL A 131 -6.16 17.75 -3.15
CA VAL A 131 -5.08 16.90 -2.62
C VAL A 131 -5.07 16.91 -1.09
N GLU A 132 -4.62 15.82 -0.49
CA GLU A 132 -4.64 15.57 0.97
C GLU A 132 -6.04 15.55 1.59
N THR A 133 -7.09 15.32 0.79
CA THR A 133 -8.46 15.14 1.30
C THR A 133 -9.03 13.78 0.93
N LYS A 134 -9.95 13.28 1.77
CA LYS A 134 -10.65 12.02 1.53
C LYS A 134 -11.64 12.17 0.38
N SER A 135 -11.61 11.23 -0.55
CA SER A 135 -12.67 11.06 -1.54
C SER A 135 -14.01 10.72 -0.89
N PRO A 136 -15.12 10.84 -1.62
CA PRO A 136 -16.34 10.11 -1.27
C PRO A 136 -16.07 8.62 -1.09
N LYS A 137 -16.90 7.96 -0.27
CA LYS A 137 -16.81 6.52 0.01
C LYS A 137 -17.04 5.70 -1.25
N ILE A 138 -16.18 4.72 -1.47
CA ILE A 138 -16.30 3.70 -2.52
C ILE A 138 -16.72 2.40 -1.83
N ALA A 139 -17.91 1.91 -2.16
CA ALA A 139 -18.48 0.70 -1.56
C ALA A 139 -17.90 -0.56 -2.20
N MET A 140 -17.58 -1.55 -1.37
CA MET A 140 -17.18 -2.89 -1.80
C MET A 140 -18.41 -3.79 -1.96
N ASP A 141 -18.35 -4.68 -2.94
CA ASP A 141 -19.37 -5.72 -3.13
C ASP A 141 -19.28 -6.81 -2.03
N ILE A 142 -20.15 -7.80 -2.12
CA ILE A 142 -20.20 -8.93 -1.16
C ILE A 142 -18.94 -9.82 -1.21
N ASN A 143 -18.15 -9.70 -2.28
CA ASN A 143 -16.90 -10.43 -2.47
C ASN A 143 -15.68 -9.59 -2.07
N GLY A 144 -15.87 -8.36 -1.58
CA GLY A 144 -14.78 -7.47 -1.21
C GLY A 144 -14.10 -6.79 -2.40
N ASN A 145 -14.77 -6.72 -3.55
CA ASN A 145 -14.28 -6.05 -4.76
C ASN A 145 -14.96 -4.70 -4.96
N GLY A 146 -14.26 -3.77 -5.60
CA GLY A 146 -14.84 -2.48 -5.96
C GLY A 146 -14.05 -1.79 -7.06
N GLN A 147 -14.64 -0.73 -7.61
CA GLN A 147 -13.97 0.12 -8.59
C GLN A 147 -14.04 1.57 -8.11
N ALA A 148 -12.87 2.19 -7.97
CA ALA A 148 -12.75 3.63 -7.71
C ALA A 148 -12.54 4.36 -9.04
N GLN A 149 -13.46 5.25 -9.41
CA GLN A 149 -13.39 6.06 -10.63
C GLN A 149 -13.12 7.52 -10.29
N PHE A 150 -12.12 8.10 -10.96
CA PHE A 150 -11.70 9.49 -10.82
C PHE A 150 -11.50 10.11 -12.20
N TYR A 151 -11.27 11.42 -12.22
CA TYR A 151 -10.88 12.13 -13.43
C TYR A 151 -9.78 13.15 -13.12
N ALA A 152 -9.03 13.53 -14.14
CA ALA A 152 -8.07 14.61 -14.03
C ALA A 152 -8.10 15.53 -15.26
N ASN A 153 -7.85 16.81 -15.05
CA ASN A 153 -7.67 17.80 -16.12
C ASN A 153 -6.59 18.81 -15.73
N TYR A 154 -6.09 19.54 -16.71
CA TYR A 154 -5.36 20.76 -16.43
C TYR A 154 -6.34 21.87 -16.05
N ILE A 155 -5.89 22.76 -15.17
CA ILE A 155 -6.57 23.99 -14.81
C ILE A 155 -5.55 25.14 -14.79
N ALA A 156 -5.92 26.29 -15.33
CA ALA A 156 -5.10 27.49 -15.23
C ALA A 156 -5.16 28.08 -13.79
N THR A 157 -4.01 28.33 -13.19
CA THR A 157 -3.90 28.88 -11.82
C THR A 157 -3.59 30.38 -11.78
N GLY A 158 -3.37 30.99 -12.95
CA GLY A 158 -3.13 32.41 -13.07
C GLY A 158 -3.42 32.95 -14.47
N ASN A 159 -3.27 34.26 -14.62
CA ASN A 159 -3.43 34.92 -15.90
C ASN A 159 -2.18 34.71 -16.76
N ARG A 160 -2.37 34.39 -18.04
CA ARG A 160 -1.31 34.16 -19.06
C ARG A 160 -0.44 32.91 -18.81
N PRO A 161 -1.02 31.70 -18.89
CA PRO A 161 -0.24 30.46 -18.85
C PRO A 161 0.88 30.43 -19.91
N THR A 162 2.01 29.81 -19.56
CA THR A 162 3.16 29.66 -20.46
C THR A 162 3.23 28.23 -21.01
N PRO A 163 3.69 28.05 -22.26
CA PRO A 163 3.74 26.72 -22.86
C PRO A 163 4.89 25.92 -22.24
N GLY A 164 4.71 24.60 -22.14
CA GLY A 164 5.74 23.72 -21.62
C GLY A 164 5.23 22.30 -21.37
N ILE A 165 6.13 21.47 -20.85
CA ILE A 165 5.85 20.14 -20.31
C ILE A 165 5.00 20.33 -19.05
N ALA A 166 3.92 19.55 -18.92
CA ALA A 166 2.94 19.69 -17.86
C ALA A 166 2.76 18.37 -17.08
N ASP A 167 3.84 17.62 -16.87
CA ASP A 167 3.80 16.40 -16.08
C ASP A 167 3.63 16.73 -14.59
N ALA A 168 2.91 15.89 -13.86
CA ALA A 168 2.75 16.00 -12.41
C ALA A 168 2.71 14.60 -11.79
N ASP A 169 3.32 14.46 -10.62
CA ASP A 169 3.35 13.20 -9.87
C ASP A 169 2.40 13.25 -8.68
N ALA A 170 1.70 12.14 -8.45
CA ALA A 170 0.85 11.94 -7.29
C ALA A 170 0.98 10.52 -6.74
N THR A 171 0.89 10.41 -5.42
CA THR A 171 0.68 9.15 -4.73
C THR A 171 -0.78 9.07 -4.26
N PHE A 172 -1.26 7.87 -3.99
CA PHE A 172 -2.56 7.69 -3.36
C PHE A 172 -2.43 6.76 -2.15
N MET A 173 -3.28 6.99 -1.17
CA MET A 173 -3.47 6.13 -0.02
C MET A 173 -4.93 5.69 0.04
N ILE A 174 -5.15 4.42 0.34
CA ILE A 174 -6.48 3.86 0.60
C ILE A 174 -6.64 3.81 2.11
N THR A 175 -7.75 4.33 2.61
CA THR A 175 -8.10 4.23 4.02
C THR A 175 -9.44 3.52 4.17
N TYR A 176 -9.49 2.59 5.13
CA TYR A 176 -10.74 2.04 5.61
C TYR A 176 -11.44 3.06 6.49
N ASP A 177 -12.75 3.13 6.37
CA ASP A 177 -13.63 3.82 7.33
C ASP A 177 -14.45 2.79 8.11
#